data_AF-D4VK05-F1
#
_entry.id   AF-D4VK05-F1
#
_cell.length_a   1.000
_cell.length_b   1.000
_cell.length_c   1.000
_cell.angle_alpha   90.00
_cell.angle_beta   90.00
_cell.angle_gamma   90.00
#
_symmetry.space_group_name_H-M   'P 1'
#
loop_
_entity.id
_entity.type
_entity.pdbx_description
1 polymer ?
#
loop_
_entity_poly.entity_id
_entity_poly.type
_entity_poly.pdbx_seq_one_letter_code
_entity_poly.pdbx_strand_id
1 'polypeptide(L)' 'MTLHEAIIKLLKEKGTPMTTTEIANALNENKWYLKKDKSEITPFQIHGRTKNYDKLFRRLGNTVYLVTD' A
#
# COMPACT_ATOMS: atom_id res chain seq x y z
N MET A 1 -12.98 4.09 0.81
CA MET A 1 -11.56 3.82 1.12
C MET A 1 -10.68 4.38 0.01
N THR A 2 -9.65 5.15 0.35
CA THR A 2 -8.59 5.60 -0.55
C THR A 2 -7.49 4.54 -0.66
N LEU A 3 -6.57 4.70 -1.61
CA LEU A 3 -5.44 3.77 -1.75
C LEU A 3 -4.55 3.76 -0.49
N HIS A 4 -4.29 4.90 0.15
CA HIS A 4 -3.43 4.92 1.35
C HIS A 4 -4.13 4.27 2.56
N GLU A 5 -5.44 4.44 2.71
CA GLU A 5 -6.22 3.77 3.76
C GLU A 5 -6.17 2.24 3.59
N ALA A 6 -6.27 1.75 2.35
CA ALA A 6 -6.17 0.33 2.05
C ALA A 6 -4.79 -0.23 2.37
N ILE A 7 -3.72 0.51 2.06
CA ILE A 7 -2.33 0.12 2.40
C ILE A 7 -2.15 0.06 3.93
N ILE A 8 -2.67 1.05 4.67
CA ILE A 8 -2.61 1.05 6.14
C ILE A 8 -3.32 -0.16 6.70
N LYS A 9 -4.56 -0.43 6.24
CA LYS A 9 -5.33 -1.60 6.67
C LYS A 9 -4.55 -2.89 6.43
N LEU A 10 -3.97 -3.06 5.23
CA LEU A 10 -3.20 -4.25 4.87
C LEU A 10 -1.97 -4.45 5.76
N LEU A 11 -1.16 -3.41 5.95
CA LEU A 11 0.05 -3.49 6.78
C LEU A 11 -0.30 -3.77 8.25
N LYS A 12 -1.44 -3.23 8.75
CA LYS A 12 -1.96 -3.55 10.09
C LYS A 12 -2.40 -5.00 10.21
N GLU A 13 -3.13 -5.54 9.22
CA GLU A 13 -3.59 -6.94 9.25
C GLU A 13 -2.43 -7.94 9.11
N LYS A 14 -1.39 -7.61 8.34
CA LYS A 14 -0.21 -8.47 8.20
C LYS A 14 0.76 -8.36 9.37
N GLY A 15 0.79 -7.22 10.05
CA GLY A 15 1.69 -6.98 11.18
C GLY A 15 3.17 -6.91 10.81
N THR A 16 3.50 -6.93 9.51
CA THR A 16 4.87 -6.91 8.99
C THR A 16 5.00 -5.95 7.81
N PRO A 17 6.20 -5.39 7.58
CA PRO A 17 6.48 -4.60 6.38
C PRO A 17 6.32 -5.45 5.12
N MET A 18 5.88 -4.82 4.03
CA MET A 18 5.67 -5.50 2.75
C MET A 18 6.28 -4.69 1.61
N THR A 19 6.67 -5.37 0.54
CA THR A 19 7.12 -4.72 -0.68
C THR A 19 5.95 -4.08 -1.44
N THR A 20 6.25 -3.09 -2.28
CA THR A 20 5.25 -2.46 -3.16
C THR A 20 4.52 -3.47 -4.05
N THR A 21 5.19 -4.57 -4.43
CA THR A 21 4.60 -5.64 -5.25
C THR A 21 3.65 -6.50 -4.45
N GLU A 22 4.04 -6.94 -3.26
CA GLU A 22 3.16 -7.73 -2.39
C GLU A 22 1.92 -6.93 -1.97
N ILE A 23 2.09 -5.62 -1.71
CA ILE A 23 0.96 -4.73 -1.40
C ILE A 23 0.02 -4.62 -2.61
N ALA A 24 0.55 -4.39 -3.80
CA ALA A 24 -0.27 -4.28 -5.01
C ALA A 24 -1.06 -5.57 -5.27
N ASN A 25 -0.39 -6.73 -5.20
CA ASN A 25 -1.01 -8.03 -5.40
C ASN A 25 -2.10 -8.30 -4.36
N ALA A 26 -1.79 -8.14 -3.07
CA ALA A 26 -2.75 -8.38 -2.00
C ALA A 26 -3.99 -7.48 -2.12
N LEU A 27 -3.81 -6.19 -2.45
CA LEU A 27 -4.93 -5.27 -2.63
C LEU A 27 -5.75 -5.57 -3.89
N ASN A 28 -5.11 -6.02 -4.97
CA ASN A 28 -5.80 -6.47 -6.18
C ASN A 28 -6.56 -7.78 -5.94
N GLU A 29 -6.07 -8.67 -5.09
CA GLU A 29 -6.73 -9.94 -4.74
C GLU A 29 -7.92 -9.74 -3.81
N ASN A 30 -7.75 -8.98 -2.72
CA ASN A 30 -8.79 -8.78 -1.72
C ASN A 30 -9.85 -7.72 -2.11
N LYS A 31 -9.60 -6.99 -3.22
CA LYS A 31 -10.49 -5.95 -3.79
C LYS A 31 -10.89 -4.85 -2.80
N TRP A 32 -10.08 -4.62 -1.77
CA TRP A 32 -10.34 -3.59 -0.78
C TRP A 32 -10.35 -2.19 -1.40
N TYR A 33 -9.46 -1.94 -2.37
CA TYR A 33 -9.47 -0.71 -3.16
C TYR A 33 -9.67 -1.04 -4.64
N LEU A 34 -10.62 -0.34 -5.27
CA LEU A 34 -10.84 -0.42 -6.71
C LEU A 34 -10.58 0.94 -7.34
N LYS A 35 -9.77 0.96 -8.40
CA LYS A 35 -9.59 2.15 -9.23
C LYS A 35 -10.89 2.48 -9.96
N LYS A 36 -11.10 3.77 -10.26
CA LYS A 36 -12.29 4.24 -11.00
C LYS A 36 -12.40 3.58 -12.38
N ASP A 37 -11.26 3.37 -13.03
CA ASP A 37 -11.15 2.71 -14.34
C ASP A 37 -11.16 1.16 -14.25
N LYS A 38 -11.31 0.59 -13.05
CA LYS A 38 -11.28 -0.86 -12.75
C LYS A 38 -9.98 -1.58 -13.13
N SER A 39 -8.96 -0.87 -13.59
CA SER A 39 -7.65 -1.47 -13.84
C SER A 39 -6.96 -1.82 -12.52
N GLU A 40 -5.93 -2.66 -12.61
CA GLU A 40 -5.19 -3.09 -11.43
C GLU A 40 -4.33 -1.98 -10.83
N ILE A 41 -4.10 -2.11 -9.53
CA ILE A 41 -3.14 -1.29 -8.78
C ILE A 41 -1.75 -1.80 -9.14
N THR A 42 -0.85 -0.90 -9.55
CA THR A 42 0.54 -1.27 -9.87
C THR A 42 1.48 -1.03 -8.69
N PRO A 43 2.62 -1.73 -8.60
CA PRO A 43 3.64 -1.45 -7.59
C PRO A 43 4.14 0.00 -7.64
N PHE A 44 4.19 0.60 -8.83
CA PHE A 44 4.56 2.01 -9.01
C PHE A 44 3.55 2.98 -8.36
N GLN A 45 2.26 2.65 -8.40
CA GLN A 45 1.23 3.44 -7.71
C GLN A 45 1.36 3.32 -6.19
N ILE A 46 1.70 2.14 -5.67
CA ILE A 46 2.01 1.95 -4.24
C ILE A 46 3.24 2.78 -3.85
N HIS A 47 4.30 2.72 -4.67
CA HIS A 47 5.52 3.49 -4.46
C HIS A 47 5.22 4.99 -4.38
N GLY A 48 4.53 5.53 -5.39
CA GLY A 48 4.19 6.95 -5.46
C GLY A 48 3.28 7.37 -4.29
N ARG A 49 2.28 6.55 -3.94
CA ARG A 49 1.38 6.83 -2.83
C ARG A 49 2.12 6.86 -1.50
N THR A 50 2.95 5.85 -1.21
CA THR A 50 3.67 5.75 0.07
C THR A 50 4.80 6.77 0.18
N LYS A 51 5.39 7.22 -0.93
CA LYS A 51 6.35 8.33 -0.96
C LYS A 51 5.75 9.66 -0.49
N ASN A 52 4.51 9.94 -0.86
CA ASN A 52 3.85 11.23 -0.61
C ASN A 52 3.21 11.34 0.78
N TYR A 53 3.28 10.29 1.59
CA TYR A 53 2.66 10.20 2.92
C TYR A 53 3.71 9.70 3.93
N ASP A 54 4.81 10.43 4.05
CA ASP A 54 5.95 10.14 4.94
C ASP A 54 5.58 10.01 6.42
N LYS A 55 4.55 10.75 6.86
CA LYS A 55 3.97 10.62 8.22
C LYS A 55 3.26 9.29 8.47
N LEU A 56 2.82 8.60 7.42
CA LEU A 56 2.10 7.32 7.52
C LEU A 56 2.99 6.14 7.15
N PHE A 57 3.97 6.35 6.26
CA PHE A 57 4.81 5.28 5.73
C PHE A 57 6.29 5.65 5.76
N ARG A 58 7.09 4.74 6.33
CA ARG A 58 8.54 4.74 6.14
C ARG A 58 8.89 3.77 5.02
N ARG A 59 9.92 4.09 4.23
CA ARG A 59 10.32 3.29 3.09
C ARG A 59 11.80 2.95 3.12
N LEU A 60 12.13 1.72 2.74
CA LEU A 60 13.50 1.25 2.48
C LEU A 60 13.50 0.55 1.11
N GLY A 61 13.93 1.26 0.07
CA GLY A 61 13.79 0.77 -1.30
C GLY A 61 12.32 0.55 -1.69
N ASN A 62 11.98 -0.69 -2.05
CA ASN A 62 10.61 -1.10 -2.37
C ASN A 62 9.82 -1.62 -1.15
N THR A 63 10.44 -1.74 0.03
CA THR A 63 9.76 -2.16 1.25
C THR A 63 9.09 -0.97 1.95
N VAL A 64 7.85 -1.16 2.35
CA VAL A 64 6.99 -0.17 3.00
C VAL A 64 6.70 -0.62 4.43
N TYR A 65 6.95 0.28 5.37
CA TYR A 65 6.69 0.14 6.79
C TYR A 65 5.58 1.10 7.16
N LEU A 66 4.66 0.66 8.01
CA LEU A 66 3.75 1.59 8.68
C LEU A 66 4.55 2.36 9.74
N VAL A 67 4.43 3.68 9.77
CA VAL A 67 4.94 4.47 10.89
C VAL A 67 3.94 4.29 12.03
N THR A 68 4.35 3.63 13.10
CA THR A 68 3.62 3.62 14.37
C THR A 68 4.15 4.76 15.23
N ASP A 69 3.24 5.49 15.87
CA ASP A 69 3.58 6.38 16.99
C ASP A 69 4.34 5.62 18.10
#